data_AF-A0A0G1YQI4-F1
#
_entry.id   AF-A0A0G1YQI4-F1
#
_cell.length_a   1.000
_cell.length_b   1.000
_cell.length_c   1.000
_cell.angle_alpha   90.00
_cell.angle_beta   90.00
_cell.angle_gamma   90.00
#
_symmetry.space_group_name_H-M   'P 1'
#
loop_
_entity.id
_entity.type
_entity.pdbx_description
1 polymer ?
#
loop_
_entity_poly.entity_id
_entity_poly.type
_entity_poly.pdbx_seq_one_letter_code
_entity_poly.pdbx_strand_id
1 'polypeptide(L)'
;MKTSPKIAGLLQATGLVAYVVVFALLANVVREWAIARSAEPEPVLAMTLFLLAFVTSALICASIVFAYPVALFFDGKKRAAVEVVFWSAAWLVVFVFALGIFSLSASAL
;
A
#
# COMPACT_ATOMS: atom_id res chain seq x y z
N MET A 1 6.97 -23.70 3.29
CA MET A 1 6.96 -23.29 4.71
C MET A 1 5.50 -23.24 5.19
N LYS A 2 5.14 -23.91 6.29
CA LYS A 2 3.79 -23.81 6.89
C LYS A 2 3.67 -22.47 7.62
N THR A 3 3.49 -21.37 6.90
CA THR A 3 3.25 -20.05 7.50
C THR A 3 1.83 -19.99 8.08
N SER A 4 1.73 -19.63 9.36
CA SER A 4 0.43 -19.37 10.00
C SER A 4 -0.26 -18.20 9.28
N PRO A 5 -1.58 -18.28 8.97
CA PRO A 5 -2.31 -17.23 8.26
C PRO A 5 -2.14 -15.83 8.86
N LYS A 6 -2.00 -15.76 10.19
CA LYS A 6 -1.78 -14.51 10.93
C LYS A 6 -0.46 -13.83 10.59
N ILE A 7 0.61 -14.61 10.53
CA ILE A 7 1.97 -14.11 10.23
C ILE A 7 2.06 -13.73 8.76
N ALA A 8 1.44 -14.52 7.87
CA ALA A 8 1.34 -14.19 6.46
C ALA A 8 0.61 -12.85 6.26
N GLY A 9 -0.53 -12.64 6.93
CA GLY A 9 -1.28 -11.39 6.85
C GLY A 9 -0.51 -10.18 7.40
N LEU A 10 0.22 -10.36 8.51
CA LEU A 10 1.08 -9.30 9.05
C LEU A 10 2.21 -8.91 8.09
N LEU A 11 2.85 -9.89 7.45
CA LEU A 11 3.92 -9.65 6.49
C LEU A 11 3.40 -8.91 5.25
N GLN A 12 2.22 -9.30 4.75
CA GLN A 12 1.56 -8.61 3.64
C GLN A 12 1.19 -7.18 3.99
N ALA A 13 0.57 -6.97 5.16
CA ALA A 13 0.21 -5.63 5.62
C ALA A 13 1.44 -4.74 5.81
N THR A 14 2.52 -5.27 6.40
CA THR A 14 3.79 -4.55 6.55
C THR A 14 4.40 -4.21 5.20
N GLY A 15 4.44 -5.15 4.26
CA GLY A 15 4.95 -4.92 2.90
C GLY A 15 4.13 -3.87 2.15
N LEU A 16 2.80 -3.88 2.33
CA LEU A 16 1.92 -2.89 1.74
C LEU A 16 2.15 -1.50 2.33
N VAL A 17 2.23 -1.38 3.65
CA VAL A 17 2.52 -0.11 4.33
C VAL A 17 3.88 0.44 3.89
N ALA A 18 4.91 -0.41 3.82
CA ALA A 18 6.23 0.00 3.36
C ALA A 18 6.18 0.55 1.92
N TYR A 19 5.48 -0.14 1.00
CA TYR A 19 5.29 0.34 -0.36
C TYR A 19 4.56 1.69 -0.42
N VAL A 20 3.47 1.84 0.34
CA VAL A 20 2.68 3.09 0.39
C VAL A 20 3.53 4.24 0.92
N VAL A 21 4.35 4.02 1.96
CA VAL A 21 5.27 5.02 2.48
C VAL A 21 6.28 5.44 1.41
N VAL A 22 6.89 4.49 0.70
CA VAL A 22 7.84 4.79 -0.39
C VAL A 22 7.16 5.60 -1.50
N PHE A 23 5.95 5.21 -1.92
CA PHE A 23 5.18 5.94 -2.92
C PHE A 23 4.87 7.38 -2.46
N ALA A 24 4.45 7.56 -1.21
CA ALA A 24 4.18 8.88 -0.64
C ALA A 24 5.43 9.77 -0.60
N LEU A 25 6.60 9.22 -0.25
CA LEU A 25 7.87 9.93 -0.28
C LEU A 25 8.26 10.35 -1.69
N LEU A 26 8.14 9.45 -2.67
CA LEU A 26 8.42 9.77 -4.08
C LEU A 26 7.48 10.85 -4.61
N ALA A 27 6.18 10.77 -4.30
CA ALA A 27 5.21 11.80 -4.67
C ALA A 27 5.57 13.17 -4.06
N ASN A 28 6.06 13.18 -2.81
CA ASN A 28 6.54 14.40 -2.15
C ASN A 28 7.76 15.00 -2.88
N VAL A 29 8.74 14.16 -3.24
CA VAL A 29 9.93 14.59 -4.01
C VAL A 29 9.55 15.17 -5.37
N VAL A 30 8.64 14.51 -6.10
CA VAL A 30 8.16 15.01 -7.40
C VAL A 30 7.45 16.35 -7.25
N ARG A 31 6.63 16.53 -6.20
CA ARG A 31 5.97 17.80 -5.90
C ARG A 31 6.97 18.91 -5.66
N GLU A 32 7.96 18.68 -4.80
CA GLU A 32 9.00 19.67 -4.49
C GLU A 32 9.84 20.04 -5.72
N TRP A 33 10.20 19.05 -6.54
CA TRP A 33 10.91 19.26 -7.79
C TRP A 33 10.09 20.11 -8.79
N ALA A 34 8.78 19.86 -8.90
CA ALA A 34 7.90 20.62 -9.79
C ALA A 34 7.78 22.10 -9.36
N ILE A 35 7.62 22.34 -8.06
CA ILE A 35 7.58 23.69 -7.48
C ILE A 35 8.90 24.42 -7.74
N ALA A 36 10.04 23.77 -7.47
CA ALA A 36 11.37 24.37 -7.65
C ALA A 36 11.66 24.80 -9.10
N ARG A 37 11.01 24.17 -10.10
CA ARG A 37 11.18 24.49 -11.51
C ARG A 37 10.08 25.34 -12.12
N SER A 38 9.09 25.76 -11.33
CA SER A 38 7.87 26.42 -11.85
C SER A 38 7.27 25.64 -13.03
N ALA A 39 7.34 24.31 -12.95
CA ALA A 39 6.90 23.44 -14.03
C ALA A 39 5.37 23.38 -14.01
N GLU A 40 4.73 24.03 -14.98
CA GLU A 40 3.30 23.90 -15.24
C GLU A 40 3.09 22.91 -16.39
N PRO A 41 2.98 21.60 -16.10
CA PRO A 41 2.64 20.63 -17.13
C PRO A 41 1.27 20.94 -17.73
N GLU A 42 1.11 20.62 -19.01
CA GLU A 42 -0.19 20.70 -19.68
C GLU A 42 -1.26 19.94 -18.86
N PRO A 43 -2.44 20.53 -18.61
CA PRO A 43 -3.41 19.98 -17.65
C PRO A 43 -3.81 18.53 -17.90
N VAL A 44 -4.01 18.13 -19.16
CA VAL A 44 -4.40 16.77 -19.54
C VAL A 44 -3.26 15.80 -19.27
N LEU A 45 -2.02 16.15 -19.60
CA LEU A 45 -0.84 15.34 -19.32
C LEU A 45 -0.64 15.15 -17.81
N ALA A 46 -0.80 16.20 -17.00
CA ALA A 46 -0.68 16.12 -15.55
C ALA A 46 -1.70 15.15 -14.94
N MET A 47 -2.97 15.27 -15.33
CA MET A 47 -4.03 14.35 -14.90
C MET A 47 -3.75 12.91 -15.35
N THR A 48 -3.29 12.73 -16.58
CA THR A 48 -2.96 11.41 -17.12
C THR A 48 -1.84 10.73 -16.34
N LEU A 49 -0.75 11.46 -16.05
CA LEU A 49 0.38 10.95 -15.26
C LEU A 49 -0.05 10.59 -13.83
N PHE A 50 -0.88 11.42 -13.20
CA PHE A 50 -1.43 11.12 -11.88
C PHE A 50 -2.26 9.84 -11.89
N LEU A 51 -3.18 9.69 -12.85
CA LEU A 51 -4.03 8.50 -12.95
C LEU A 51 -3.21 7.24 -13.25
N LEU A 52 -2.20 7.33 -14.11
CA LEU A 52 -1.29 6.21 -14.39
C LEU A 52 -0.49 5.80 -13.14
N ALA A 53 0.05 6.77 -12.40
CA ALA A 53 0.75 6.50 -11.15
C ALA A 53 -0.18 5.85 -10.11
N PHE A 54 -1.41 6.36 -10.00
CA PHE A 54 -2.43 5.81 -9.10
C PHE A 54 -2.81 4.37 -9.45
N VAL A 55 -3.16 4.08 -10.71
CA VAL A 55 -3.55 2.73 -11.14
C VAL A 55 -2.38 1.75 -11.04
N THR A 56 -1.16 2.19 -11.37
CA THR A 56 0.06 1.38 -11.18
C THR A 56 0.27 1.06 -9.71
N SER A 57 0.07 2.03 -8.83
CA SER A 57 0.18 1.84 -7.38
C SER A 57 -0.88 0.87 -6.86
N ALA A 58 -2.13 1.03 -7.29
CA ALA A 58 -3.22 0.10 -6.95
C ALA A 58 -2.92 -1.33 -7.41
N LEU A 59 -2.32 -1.51 -8.60
CA LEU A 59 -1.92 -2.82 -9.11
C LEU A 59 -0.81 -3.46 -8.26
N ILE A 60 0.21 -2.69 -7.86
CA ILE A 60 1.28 -3.17 -6.99
C ILE A 60 0.72 -3.55 -5.61
N CYS A 61 -0.13 -2.70 -5.03
CA CYS A 61 -0.84 -2.96 -3.78
C CYS A 61 -1.64 -4.26 -3.85
N ALA A 62 -2.45 -4.43 -4.90
CA ALA A 62 -3.23 -5.64 -5.13
C ALA A 62 -2.31 -6.87 -5.26
N SER A 63 -1.20 -6.74 -5.97
CA SER A 63 -0.23 -7.83 -6.14
C SER A 63 0.40 -8.26 -4.81
N ILE A 64 0.79 -7.32 -3.95
CA ILE A 64 1.35 -7.62 -2.61
C ILE A 64 0.33 -8.37 -1.74
N VAL A 65 -0.92 -7.93 -1.74
CA VAL A 65 -1.99 -8.52 -0.92
C VAL A 65 -2.47 -9.86 -1.48
N PHE A 66 -2.59 -10.00 -2.80
CA PHE A 66 -3.22 -11.17 -3.41
C PHE A 66 -2.26 -12.24 -3.92
N ALA A 67 -0.96 -11.96 -4.14
CA ALA A 67 -0.03 -12.95 -4.69
C ALA A 67 -0.02 -14.27 -3.89
N TYR A 68 0.07 -14.20 -2.56
CA TYR A 68 0.08 -15.40 -1.71
C TYR A 68 -1.31 -16.06 -1.56
N PRO A 69 -2.40 -15.33 -1.28
CA PRO A 69 -3.75 -15.90 -1.26
C PRO A 69 -4.15 -16.58 -2.58
N VAL A 70 -3.78 -16.01 -3.73
CA VAL A 70 -4.07 -16.59 -5.04
C VAL A 70 -3.32 -17.91 -5.22
N ALA A 71 -2.02 -17.96 -4.88
CA ALA A 71 -1.27 -19.22 -4.89
C ALA A 71 -1.92 -20.27 -3.97
N LEU A 72 -2.36 -19.86 -2.78
CA LEU A 72 -3.01 -20.73 -1.80
C LEU A 72 -4.39 -21.23 -2.26
N PHE A 73 -5.09 -20.44 -3.07
CA PHE A 73 -6.35 -20.82 -3.70
C PHE A 73 -6.14 -21.90 -4.77
N PHE A 74 -5.11 -21.76 -5.61
CA PHE A 74 -4.73 -22.77 -6.60
C PHE A 74 -4.25 -24.08 -5.97
N ASP A 75 -3.63 -24.02 -4.80
CA ASP A 75 -3.27 -25.18 -3.96
C ASP A 75 -4.49 -25.90 -3.33
N GLY A 76 -5.72 -25.45 -3.61
CA GLY A 76 -6.95 -26.01 -3.04
C GLY A 76 -7.23 -25.58 -1.60
N LYS A 77 -6.37 -24.77 -0.97
CA LYS A 77 -6.48 -24.31 0.42
C LYS A 77 -7.32 -23.04 0.52
N LYS A 78 -8.53 -23.07 -0.03
CA LYS A 78 -9.44 -21.90 -0.16
C LYS A 78 -9.72 -21.20 1.17
N ARG A 79 -9.95 -21.96 2.25
CA ARG A 79 -10.20 -21.38 3.58
C ARG A 79 -9.01 -20.56 4.08
N ALA A 80 -7.80 -21.09 3.95
CA ALA A 80 -6.59 -20.40 4.38
C ALA A 80 -6.31 -19.16 3.51
N ALA A 81 -6.65 -19.18 2.21
CA ALA A 81 -6.53 -18.01 1.34
C ALA A 81 -7.39 -16.83 1.81
N VAL A 82 -8.66 -17.10 2.14
CA VAL A 82 -9.57 -16.09 2.69
C VAL A 82 -9.12 -15.60 4.06
N GLU A 83 -8.68 -16.51 4.93
CA GLU A 83 -8.16 -16.14 6.26
C GLU A 83 -6.97 -15.19 6.17
N VAL A 84 -6.05 -15.41 5.23
CA VAL A 84 -4.90 -14.50 5.03
C VAL A 84 -5.36 -13.12 4.60
N VAL A 85 -6.26 -13.01 3.62
CA VAL A 85 -6.78 -11.70 3.16
C VAL A 85 -7.46 -10.96 4.31
N PHE A 86 -8.26 -11.65 5.11
CA PHE A 86 -8.96 -11.07 6.24
C PHE A 86 -7.98 -10.58 7.32
N TRP A 87 -6.94 -11.37 7.63
CA TRP A 87 -5.88 -10.95 8.55
C TRP A 87 -5.07 -9.78 8.00
N SER A 88 -4.77 -9.74 6.70
CA SER A 88 -4.11 -8.60 6.06
C SER A 88 -4.96 -7.33 6.21
N ALA A 89 -6.27 -7.40 5.96
CA ALA A 89 -7.17 -6.27 6.16
C ALA A 89 -7.22 -5.80 7.63
N ALA A 90 -7.33 -6.75 8.58
CA ALA A 90 -7.32 -6.44 10.00
C ALA A 90 -6.02 -5.73 10.43
N TRP A 91 -4.86 -6.21 9.97
CA TRP A 91 -3.57 -5.56 10.25
C TRP A 91 -3.44 -4.19 9.61
N LEU A 92 -3.97 -3.99 8.40
CA LEU A 92 -3.99 -2.66 7.77
C LEU A 92 -4.81 -1.66 8.58
N VAL A 93 -5.96 -2.08 9.13
CA VAL A 93 -6.74 -1.24 10.05
C VAL A 93 -5.92 -0.87 11.29
N VAL A 94 -5.21 -1.82 11.88
CA VAL A 94 -4.28 -1.55 13.01
C VAL A 94 -3.21 -0.52 12.63
N PHE A 95 -2.58 -0.67 11.45
CA PHE A 95 -1.59 0.30 10.97
C PHE A 95 -2.17 1.69 10.73
N VAL A 96 -3.38 1.79 10.18
CA VAL A 96 -4.07 3.09 9.98
C VAL A 96 -4.24 3.81 11.32
N PHE A 97 -4.74 3.11 12.35
CA PHE A 97 -4.89 3.71 13.68
C PHE A 97 -3.54 4.05 14.32
N ALA A 98 -2.55 3.15 14.23
CA ALA A 98 -1.23 3.38 14.80
C ALA A 98 -0.54 4.62 14.19
N LEU A 99 -0.53 4.73 12.87
CA LEU A 99 0.07 5.86 12.15
C LEU A 99 -0.73 7.15 12.34
N GLY A 100 -2.07 7.06 12.37
CA GLY A 100 -2.94 8.21 12.63
C GLY A 100 -2.73 8.80 14.02
N ILE A 101 -2.71 7.96 15.06
CA ILE A 101 -2.42 8.38 16.44
C ILE A 101 -1.02 8.99 16.53
N PHE A 102 -0.02 8.35 15.91
CA PHE A 102 1.34 8.88 15.87
C PHE A 102 1.38 10.27 15.23
N SER A 103 0.73 10.47 14.09
CA SER A 103 0.66 11.77 13.42
C SER A 103 -0.03 12.86 14.25
N LEU A 104 -1.10 12.52 14.98
CA LEU A 104 -1.79 13.46 15.88
C LEU A 104 -0.91 13.82 17.09
N SER A 105 -0.17 12.86 17.64
CA SER A 105 0.75 13.13 18.74
C SER A 105 1.94 14.01 18.33
N ALA A 106 2.44 13.85 17.10
CA ALA A 106 3.57 14.62 16.59
C ALA A 106 3.21 16.08 16.25
N SER A 107 1.93 16.38 16.02
CA SER A 107 1.45 17.74 15.73
C SER A 107 1.05 18.54 16.98
N ALA A 108 1.02 17.89 18.16
CA ALA A 108 0.72 18.51 19.45
C ALA A 108 1.99 18.91 20.25
N LEU A 109 3.18 18.61 19.71
CA LEU A 109 4.50 18.97 20.24
C LEU A 109 5.09 20.14 19.45
#